data_AF-A0A248YI97-F1
#
_entry.id   AF-A0A248YI97-F1
#
_cell.length_a   1.000
_cell.length_b   1.000
_cell.length_c   1.000
_cell.angle_alpha   90.00
_cell.angle_beta   90.00
_cell.angle_gamma   90.00
#
_symmetry.space_group_name_H-M   'P 1'
#
loop_
_entity.id
_entity.type
_entity.pdbx_description
1 polymer ?
#
loop_
_entity_poly.entity_id
_entity_poly.type
_entity_poly.pdbx_seq_one_letter_code
_entity_poly.pdbx_strand_id
1 'polypeptide(L)'
;MSAYRLVPDSGRRWRPARDPVRTRTRDFLDDSFGKAVPCGVYDLTADAGWVYVGTDHDSAAFAVESLRRWWTSQSRHDYPNA
;
A
#
# COMPACT_ATOMS: atom_id res chain seq x y z
N MET A 1 16.74 26.65 48.70
CA MET A 1 15.66 25.65 48.60
C MET A 1 14.92 25.89 47.30
N SER A 2 14.54 24.93 46.47
CA SER A 2 14.91 23.53 46.27
C SER A 2 14.57 23.27 44.80
N ALA A 3 15.42 22.52 44.13
CA ALA A 3 15.37 22.29 42.69
C ALA A 3 14.15 21.46 42.27
N TYR A 4 13.65 21.72 41.07
CA TYR A 4 13.18 20.65 40.20
C TYR A 4 13.51 21.00 38.75
N ARG A 5 14.63 20.45 38.28
CA ARG A 5 14.79 20.10 36.88
C ARG A 5 14.22 18.70 36.72
N LEU A 6 13.18 18.56 35.91
CA LEU A 6 12.78 17.28 35.30
C LEU A 6 12.55 17.55 33.80
N VAL A 7 13.36 16.90 32.98
CA VAL A 7 13.15 16.62 31.55
C VAL A 7 13.51 15.13 31.44
N PRO A 8 12.78 14.26 30.71
CA PRO A 8 11.89 14.52 29.58
C PRO A 8 10.50 13.89 29.72
N ASP A 9 9.53 14.36 28.94
CA ASP A 9 8.41 13.52 28.54
C ASP A 9 8.56 13.22 27.06
N SER A 10 8.93 11.99 26.73
CA SER A 10 8.99 11.43 25.37
C SER A 10 7.59 11.15 24.83
N GLY A 11 6.65 12.05 25.09
CA GLY A 11 5.24 11.93 24.74
C GLY A 11 4.85 13.03 23.75
N ARG A 12 4.19 12.63 22.65
CA ARG A 12 3.61 13.56 21.67
C ARG A 12 2.82 14.65 22.39
N ARG A 13 3.25 15.91 22.22
CA ARG A 13 2.47 17.06 22.65
C ARG A 13 1.33 17.28 21.64
N TRP A 14 0.10 17.10 22.08
CA TRP A 14 -1.08 17.46 21.29
C TRP A 14 -1.07 18.97 21.04
N ARG A 15 -1.12 19.38 19.77
CA ARG A 15 -1.28 20.80 19.41
C ARG A 15 -2.76 21.19 19.48
N PRO A 16 -3.06 22.45 19.84
CA PRO A 16 -4.42 22.95 19.84
C PRO A 16 -5.05 22.79 18.45
N ALA A 17 -6.33 22.40 18.42
CA ALA A 17 -7.08 22.28 17.18
C ALA A 17 -6.98 23.60 16.40
N ARG A 18 -6.61 23.51 15.11
CA ARG A 18 -6.30 24.60 14.15
C ARG A 18 -4.81 24.98 13.96
N ASP A 19 -3.87 24.35 14.66
CA ASP A 19 -2.42 24.44 14.32
C ASP A 19 -1.81 23.07 13.94
N PRO A 20 -2.32 22.40 12.87
CA PRO A 20 -1.73 21.17 12.39
C PRO A 20 -0.35 21.44 11.77
N VAL A 21 0.62 20.57 12.07
CA VAL A 21 1.88 20.54 11.30
C VAL A 21 1.52 20.33 9.83
N ARG A 22 2.07 21.15 8.94
CA ARG A 22 2.00 20.90 7.50
C ARG A 22 2.73 19.60 7.19
N THR A 23 2.02 18.49 7.26
CA THR A 23 2.53 17.19 6.85
C THR A 23 2.21 16.98 5.38
N ARG A 24 3.21 16.56 4.60
CA ARG A 24 3.03 16.09 3.21
C ARG A 24 2.35 14.71 3.24
N THR A 25 1.12 14.65 3.76
CA THR A 25 0.39 13.40 4.03
C THR A 25 -0.56 12.99 2.91
N ARG A 26 -0.72 13.84 1.89
CA ARG A 26 -1.44 13.46 0.68
C ARG A 26 -0.42 13.30 -0.42
N ASP A 27 -0.42 12.14 -1.07
CA ASP A 27 0.45 11.78 -2.18
C ASP A 27 0.46 12.90 -3.23
N PHE A 28 1.46 13.78 -3.16
CA PHE A 28 1.82 14.62 -4.29
C PHE A 28 2.84 13.81 -5.07
N LEU A 29 2.34 12.89 -5.88
CA LEU A 29 3.10 12.51 -7.07
C LEU A 29 3.23 13.80 -7.87
N ASP A 30 4.47 14.17 -8.19
CA ASP A 30 4.72 15.08 -9.29
C ASP A 30 3.97 14.47 -10.48
N ASP A 31 3.02 15.20 -11.06
CA ASP A 31 2.10 14.72 -12.12
C ASP A 31 2.87 14.20 -13.37
N SER A 32 4.19 14.39 -13.37
CA SER A 32 5.17 13.87 -14.32
C SER A 32 5.48 12.37 -14.17
N PHE A 33 5.18 11.74 -13.02
CA PHE A 33 5.36 10.30 -12.79
C PHE A 33 4.01 9.62 -12.57
N GLY A 34 3.59 8.79 -13.53
CA GLY A 34 2.34 8.03 -13.42
C GLY A 34 2.25 7.23 -12.11
N LYS A 35 1.05 7.21 -11.51
CA LYS A 35 0.79 6.50 -10.25
C LYS A 35 0.85 4.99 -10.48
N ALA A 36 1.70 4.29 -9.74
CA ALA A 36 1.65 2.84 -9.68
C ALA A 36 0.37 2.37 -8.96
N VAL A 37 -0.38 1.48 -9.60
CA VAL A 37 -1.58 0.83 -9.08
C VAL A 37 -1.30 -0.68 -8.96
N PRO A 38 -1.07 -1.19 -7.74
CA PRO A 38 -0.87 -2.62 -7.53
C PRO A 38 -2.21 -3.38 -7.52
N CYS A 39 -2.28 -4.47 -8.28
CA CYS A 39 -3.34 -5.49 -8.22
C CYS A 39 -2.71 -6.84 -7.91
N GLY A 40 -3.30 -7.63 -7.00
CA GLY A 40 -2.69 -8.91 -6.60
C GLY A 40 -3.70 -10.03 -6.40
N VAL A 41 -3.20 -11.25 -6.48
CA VAL A 41 -3.92 -12.49 -6.15
C VAL A 41 -3.19 -13.14 -4.99
N TYR A 42 -3.94 -13.56 -3.97
CA TYR A 42 -3.40 -14.35 -2.87
C TYR A 42 -4.10 -15.71 -2.84
N ASP A 43 -3.31 -16.76 -2.95
CA ASP A 43 -3.75 -18.14 -2.90
C ASP A 43 -3.56 -18.69 -1.50
N LEU A 44 -4.67 -19.03 -0.85
CA LEU A 44 -4.70 -19.55 0.51
C LEU A 44 -4.19 -20.99 0.61
N THR A 45 -4.31 -21.77 -0.46
CA THR A 45 -3.91 -23.18 -0.45
C THR A 45 -2.40 -23.31 -0.62
N ALA A 46 -1.82 -22.45 -1.47
CA ALA A 46 -0.38 -22.38 -1.69
C ALA A 46 0.37 -21.47 -0.69
N ASP A 47 -0.36 -20.69 0.12
CA ASP A 47 0.17 -19.61 0.96
C ASP A 47 1.11 -18.68 0.18
N ALA A 48 0.67 -18.29 -1.03
CA ALA A 48 1.50 -17.56 -1.98
C ALA A 48 0.73 -16.39 -2.60
N GLY A 49 1.45 -15.29 -2.87
CA GLY A 49 0.88 -14.06 -3.43
C GLY A 49 1.60 -13.60 -4.69
N TRP A 50 0.83 -13.07 -5.64
CA TRP A 50 1.32 -12.43 -6.87
C TRP A 50 0.85 -10.99 -6.91
N VAL A 51 1.72 -10.09 -7.37
CA VAL A 51 1.43 -8.66 -7.53
C VAL A 51 1.76 -8.24 -8.96
N TYR A 52 0.81 -7.55 -9.58
CA TYR A 52 0.91 -6.89 -10.87
C TYR A 52 0.83 -5.38 -10.67
N VAL A 53 1.69 -4.62 -11.32
CA VAL A 53 1.76 -3.16 -11.17
C VAL A 53 1.41 -2.50 -12.50
N GLY A 54 0.33 -1.72 -12.51
CA GLY A 54 -0.08 -0.88 -13.62
C GLY A 54 0.23 0.59 -13.35
N THR A 55 0.23 1.41 -14.40
CA THR A 55 0.39 2.88 -14.28
C THR A 55 -0.90 3.63 -14.55
N ASP A 56 -1.96 2.91 -14.92
CA ASP A 56 -3.26 3.46 -15.25
C ASP A 56 -4.27 3.15 -14.15
N HIS A 57 -5.24 4.05 -13.98
CA HIS A 57 -6.29 3.98 -12.97
C HIS A 57 -7.06 2.65 -13.06
N ASP A 58 -6.75 1.71 -12.16
CA ASP A 58 -7.45 0.44 -11.87
C ASP A 58 -8.58 0.09 -12.84
N SER A 59 -8.22 -0.27 -14.08
CA SER A 59 -9.20 -0.60 -15.11
C SER A 59 -9.61 -2.06 -14.95
N ALA A 60 -10.89 -2.35 -15.17
CA ALA A 60 -11.38 -3.74 -15.17
C ALA A 60 -10.57 -4.62 -16.15
N ALA A 61 -10.09 -4.03 -17.26
CA ALA A 61 -9.20 -4.71 -18.19
C ALA A 61 -7.85 -5.11 -17.55
N PHE A 62 -7.23 -4.22 -16.77
CA PHE A 62 -5.99 -4.53 -16.05
C PHE A 62 -6.19 -5.61 -14.99
N ALA A 63 -7.30 -5.55 -14.24
CA ALA A 63 -7.63 -6.58 -13.25
C ALA A 63 -7.85 -7.96 -13.91
N VAL A 64 -8.61 -8.01 -15.00
CA VAL A 64 -8.87 -9.26 -15.75
C VAL A 64 -7.59 -9.81 -16.37
N GLU A 65 -6.74 -8.98 -16.95
CA GLU A 65 -5.46 -9.40 -17.52
C GLU A 65 -4.49 -9.91 -16.43
N SER A 66 -4.47 -9.27 -15.26
CA SER A 66 -3.67 -9.71 -14.11
C SER A 66 -4.11 -11.11 -13.64
N LEU A 67 -5.42 -11.36 -13.52
CA LEU A 67 -5.96 -12.67 -13.18
C LEU A 67 -5.66 -13.72 -14.26
N ARG A 68 -5.82 -13.36 -15.54
CA ARG A 68 -5.52 -14.24 -16.67
C ARG A 68 -4.05 -14.68 -16.66
N ARG A 69 -3.13 -13.73 -16.45
CA ARG A 69 -1.69 -14.01 -16.37
C ARG A 69 -1.40 -15.01 -15.27
N TRP A 70 -1.89 -14.74 -14.06
CA TRP A 70 -1.74 -15.63 -12.91
C TRP A 70 -2.21 -17.06 -13.23
N TRP A 71 -3.43 -17.19 -13.77
CA TRP A 71 -4.00 -18.47 -14.13
C TRP A 71 -3.15 -19.22 -15.16
N THR A 72 -2.70 -18.53 -16.21
CA THR A 72 -1.92 -19.15 -17.29
C THR A 72 -0.49 -19.50 -16.92
N SER A 73 0.13 -18.81 -15.96
CA SER A 73 1.54 -19.02 -15.65
C SER A 73 1.76 -20.13 -14.64
N GLN A 74 0.89 -20.25 -13.63
CA GLN A 74 1.18 -21.06 -12.44
C GLN A 74 -0.05 -21.86 -12.01
N SER A 75 -1.19 -21.21 -11.80
CA SER A 75 -2.35 -21.84 -11.15
C SER A 75 -2.95 -23.01 -11.94
N ARG A 76 -2.98 -22.94 -13.27
CA ARG A 76 -3.44 -24.09 -14.10
C ARG A 76 -2.59 -25.34 -13.94
N HIS A 77 -1.32 -25.18 -13.56
CA HIS A 77 -0.39 -26.29 -13.35
C HIS A 77 -0.51 -26.84 -11.93
N ASP A 78 -0.67 -25.95 -10.96
CA ASP A 78 -0.81 -26.32 -9.54
C ASP A 78 -2.20 -26.89 -9.23
N TYR A 79 -3.22 -26.48 -9.98
CA TYR A 79 -4.60 -26.93 -9.87
C TYR A 79 -5.14 -27.50 -11.18
N PRO A 80 -4.68 -28.70 -11.61
CA PRO A 80 -5.08 -29.30 -12.89
C PRO A 80 -6.54 -29.76 -12.91
N ASN A 81 -7.18 -29.88 -11.74
CA ASN A 81 -8.55 -30.38 -11.57
C ASN A 81 -9.52 -29.32 -11.01
N ALA A 82 -9.15 -28.04 -11.05
CA ALA A 82 -10.01 -26.95 -10.63
C ALA A 82 -11.20 -26.71 -11.59
#